data_AF-C5BLZ7-F1
#
_entry.id   AF-C5BLZ7-F1
#
_cell.length_a   1.000
_cell.length_b   1.000
_cell.length_c   1.000
_cell.angle_alpha   90.00
_cell.angle_beta   90.00
_cell.angle_gamma   90.00
#
_symmetry.space_group_name_H-M   'P 1'
#
loop_
_entity.id
_entity.type
_entity.pdbx_description
1 polymer ?
#
loop_
_entity_poly.entity_id
_entity_poly.type
_entity_poly.pdbx_seq_one_letter_code
_entity_poly.pdbx_strand_id
1 'polypeptide(L)'
;MKVTLQPNGCALYAGREWQLISQPGQGMRVFVEKNRHSAFNQLKNKARSNYNALYLYSQLMSLNNRHGMLRSLVSRAKMQQMRLQLEGGSINYNVVDGCVFIGEFGFSGDEKNVSGLYKITPSSRGAQASPAHSISTKHVAINGAFSNITKASSCMPMFIERGFKPETTQSSLEKSGYCLFYNSTGAGISSDMRQFVDTSSVGGGTQTAKQLAQLIKLEAKKDKEVHWTLHEKGHAVFKQALSIALQDLSSMDKSRLSKHKVFYANPTMNLNLIDSYRKKAGMQLAPQPPLLNNTSLEQTWVTGNFLSESIISYRQLKEQGANGLRNVTAGNIASNALTRLGMLGFGSYAVPAFGVGVAGWAVAWGSLVASNIGKPNQKVMENGADFFNHIFNRLSES
;
A
#
# COMPACT_ATOMS: atom_id res chain seq x y z
N MET A 1 17.18 4.64 38.47
CA MET A 1 16.59 3.40 39.02
C MET A 1 17.29 2.22 38.37
N LYS A 2 17.71 1.21 39.15
CA LYS A 2 18.47 0.04 38.66
C LYS A 2 17.51 -1.06 38.22
N VAL A 3 17.80 -1.75 37.12
CA VAL A 3 17.05 -2.94 36.69
C VAL A 3 17.60 -4.17 37.42
N THR A 4 16.73 -4.96 38.05
CA THR A 4 17.10 -6.25 38.64
C THR A 4 16.49 -7.38 37.82
N LEU A 5 17.35 -8.19 37.18
CA LEU A 5 16.93 -9.34 36.38
C LEU A 5 16.77 -10.56 37.27
N GLN A 6 15.69 -11.31 37.07
CA GLN A 6 15.36 -12.52 37.82
C GLN A 6 15.54 -13.77 36.94
N PRO A 7 15.81 -14.95 37.53
CA PRO A 7 16.16 -16.18 36.80
C PRO A 7 15.09 -16.70 35.81
N ASN A 8 13.84 -16.25 35.91
CA ASN A 8 12.70 -16.78 35.14
C ASN A 8 12.28 -15.89 33.96
N GLY A 9 13.21 -15.07 33.44
CA GLY A 9 12.87 -14.07 32.42
C GLY A 9 11.97 -12.95 32.96
N CYS A 10 11.99 -12.73 34.27
CA CYS A 10 11.34 -11.58 34.91
C CYS A 10 12.35 -10.49 35.18
N ALA A 11 11.88 -9.24 35.28
CA ALA A 11 12.69 -8.12 35.75
C ALA A 11 11.88 -7.28 36.74
N LEU A 12 12.56 -6.74 37.75
CA LEU A 12 12.02 -5.73 38.65
C LEU A 12 12.56 -4.36 38.22
N TYR A 13 11.65 -3.46 37.87
CA TYR A 13 11.98 -2.11 37.44
C TYR A 13 10.88 -1.13 37.86
N ALA A 14 11.28 0.00 38.47
CA ALA A 14 10.39 1.02 39.02
C ALA A 14 9.30 0.46 39.98
N GLY A 15 9.67 -0.52 40.81
CA GLY A 15 8.75 -1.16 41.76
C GLY A 15 7.70 -2.08 41.12
N ARG A 16 7.81 -2.36 39.82
CA ARG A 16 6.89 -3.23 39.07
C ARG A 16 7.61 -4.46 38.55
N GLU A 17 6.86 -5.55 38.42
CA GLU A 17 7.33 -6.78 37.79
C GLU A 17 7.07 -6.77 36.28
N TRP A 18 8.06 -7.23 35.52
CA TRP A 18 8.07 -7.22 34.07
C TRP A 18 8.43 -8.61 33.54
N GLN A 19 7.77 -9.04 32.47
CA GLN A 19 7.96 -10.34 31.83
C GLN A 19 8.66 -10.17 30.48
N LEU A 20 9.72 -10.94 30.24
CA LEU A 20 10.46 -10.96 28.98
C LEU A 20 9.59 -11.52 27.85
N ILE A 21 9.56 -10.82 26.72
CA ILE A 21 8.80 -11.20 25.52
C ILE A 21 9.67 -11.38 24.27
N SER A 22 10.86 -10.78 24.24
CA SER A 22 11.86 -11.00 23.17
C SER A 22 12.53 -12.37 23.31
N GLN A 23 12.95 -12.96 22.19
CA GLN A 23 13.74 -14.20 22.21
C GLN A 23 15.11 -13.97 22.88
N PRO A 24 15.60 -14.92 23.70
CA PRO A 24 16.95 -14.84 24.27
C PRO A 24 18.02 -14.77 23.18
N GLY A 25 19.08 -14.00 23.42
CA GLY A 25 20.26 -13.94 22.54
C GLY A 25 20.11 -13.08 21.27
N GLN A 26 18.91 -12.62 20.94
CA GLN A 26 18.68 -11.69 19.84
C GLN A 26 18.45 -10.29 20.39
N GLY A 27 19.30 -9.32 20.01
CA GLY A 27 19.01 -7.90 20.17
C GLY A 27 18.99 -7.34 21.61
N MET A 28 17.99 -6.51 21.91
CA MET A 28 17.69 -5.94 23.22
C MET A 28 16.61 -6.75 23.93
N ARG A 29 16.72 -6.91 25.26
CA ARG A 29 15.67 -7.61 26.01
C ARG A 29 14.43 -6.72 26.12
N VAL A 30 13.33 -7.17 25.53
CA VAL A 30 12.05 -6.47 25.56
C VAL A 30 11.15 -7.12 26.59
N PHE A 31 10.60 -6.31 27.49
CA PHE A 31 9.70 -6.73 28.56
C PHE A 31 8.36 -6.00 28.47
N VAL A 32 7.31 -6.67 28.93
CA VAL A 32 5.97 -6.11 29.16
C VAL A 32 5.65 -6.18 30.65
N GLU A 33 4.88 -5.23 31.17
CA GLU A 33 4.41 -5.29 32.56
C GLU A 33 3.67 -6.63 32.81
N LYS A 34 3.92 -7.29 33.95
CA LYS A 34 3.45 -8.66 34.21
C LYS A 34 1.91 -8.78 34.13
N ASN A 35 1.18 -7.77 34.60
CA ASN A 35 -0.28 -7.68 34.48
C ASN A 35 -0.78 -7.58 33.03
N ARG A 36 0.06 -7.15 32.08
CA ARG A 36 -0.24 -7.03 30.65
C ARG A 36 0.31 -8.19 29.81
N HIS A 37 1.02 -9.14 30.43
CA HIS A 37 1.54 -10.32 29.72
C HIS A 37 0.43 -11.17 29.08
N SER A 38 -0.74 -11.29 29.73
CA SER A 38 -1.92 -11.94 29.13
C SER A 38 -2.40 -11.21 27.86
N ALA A 39 -2.49 -9.87 27.89
CA ALA A 39 -2.86 -9.07 26.73
C ALA A 39 -1.85 -9.21 25.58
N PHE A 40 -0.55 -9.29 25.89
CA PHE A 40 0.49 -9.59 24.90
C PHE A 40 0.31 -10.98 24.27
N ASN A 41 0.02 -12.01 25.07
CA ASN A 41 -0.23 -13.37 24.55
C ASN A 41 -1.49 -13.42 23.68
N GLN A 42 -2.56 -12.72 24.08
CA GLN A 42 -3.75 -12.55 23.26
C GLN A 42 -3.43 -11.84 21.94
N LEU A 43 -2.61 -10.78 21.97
CA LEU A 43 -2.15 -10.08 20.76
C LEU A 43 -1.36 -11.02 19.84
N LYS A 44 -0.40 -11.77 20.38
CA LYS A 44 0.41 -12.77 19.65
C LYS A 44 -0.48 -13.84 18.98
N ASN A 45 -1.51 -14.30 19.67
CA ASN A 45 -2.46 -15.25 19.10
C ASN A 45 -3.33 -14.62 18.00
N LYS A 46 -3.86 -13.41 18.22
CA LYS A 46 -4.64 -12.65 17.24
C LYS A 46 -3.83 -12.29 15.98
N ALA A 47 -2.52 -12.08 16.11
CA ALA A 47 -1.61 -11.77 15.00
C ALA A 47 -1.57 -12.86 13.90
N ARG A 48 -2.07 -14.07 14.17
CA ARG A 48 -2.16 -15.15 13.17
C ARG A 48 -3.25 -14.91 12.12
N SER A 49 -4.26 -14.09 12.42
CA SER A 49 -5.43 -13.90 11.55
C SER A 49 -5.87 -12.45 11.38
N ASN A 50 -5.33 -11.52 12.17
CA ASN A 50 -5.68 -10.11 12.15
C ASN A 50 -4.45 -9.25 11.80
N TYR A 51 -4.52 -8.50 10.69
CA TYR A 51 -3.35 -7.72 10.22
C TYR A 51 -3.00 -6.56 11.16
N ASN A 52 -3.96 -5.94 11.83
CA ASN A 52 -3.69 -4.89 12.84
C ASN A 52 -2.97 -5.46 14.05
N ALA A 53 -3.40 -6.64 14.52
CA ALA A 53 -2.72 -7.36 15.58
C ALA A 53 -1.30 -7.76 15.16
N LEU A 54 -1.14 -8.25 13.93
CA LEU A 54 0.17 -8.61 13.38
C LEU A 54 1.09 -7.39 13.21
N TYR A 55 0.55 -6.25 12.78
CA TYR A 55 1.28 -5.00 12.68
C TYR A 55 1.75 -4.52 14.04
N LEU A 56 0.86 -4.42 15.03
CA LEU A 56 1.20 -4.02 16.39
C LEU A 56 2.23 -4.97 17.02
N TYR A 57 2.03 -6.28 16.88
CA TYR A 57 2.98 -7.29 17.32
C TYR A 57 4.36 -7.11 16.66
N SER A 58 4.40 -6.88 15.34
CA SER A 58 5.65 -6.65 14.61
C SER A 58 6.35 -5.37 15.08
N GLN A 59 5.61 -4.30 15.38
CA GLN A 59 6.18 -3.06 15.94
C GLN A 59 6.77 -3.30 17.34
N LEU A 60 6.08 -4.02 18.21
CA LEU A 60 6.61 -4.39 19.53
C LEU A 60 7.90 -5.21 19.42
N MET A 61 7.93 -6.20 18.51
CA MET A 61 9.11 -7.03 18.30
C MET A 61 10.25 -6.28 17.61
N SER A 62 9.96 -5.25 16.82
CA SER A 62 11.00 -4.40 16.22
C SER A 62 11.80 -3.61 17.25
N LEU A 63 11.26 -3.39 18.45
CA LEU A 63 11.99 -2.79 19.57
C LEU A 63 13.15 -3.68 20.06
N ASN A 64 13.18 -4.95 19.65
CA ASN A 64 14.32 -5.83 19.90
C ASN A 64 15.54 -5.47 19.01
N ASN A 65 15.34 -4.81 17.86
CA ASN A 65 16.43 -4.54 16.93
C ASN A 65 17.38 -3.45 17.45
N ARG A 66 18.66 -3.81 17.62
CA ARG A 66 19.74 -2.87 18.02
C ARG A 66 19.99 -1.75 17.00
N HIS A 67 19.56 -1.92 15.74
CA HIS A 67 19.94 -1.04 14.63
C HIS A 67 19.25 0.33 14.61
N GLY A 68 18.25 0.58 15.46
CA GLY A 68 17.68 1.92 15.66
C GLY A 68 18.49 2.82 16.61
N MET A 69 19.54 2.30 17.25
CA MET A 69 20.23 2.95 18.37
C MET A 69 21.73 3.24 18.09
N LEU A 70 22.16 3.34 16.82
CA LEU A 70 23.53 3.75 16.47
C LEU A 70 23.78 5.28 16.55
N ARG A 71 23.07 6.00 17.42
CA ARG A 71 23.41 7.38 17.78
C ARG A 71 23.15 7.63 19.26
N SER A 72 23.97 7.07 20.13
CA SER A 72 24.27 7.62 21.46
C SER A 72 25.21 6.68 22.22
N LEU A 73 26.51 6.85 22.03
CA LEU A 73 27.51 6.40 23.00
C LEU A 73 27.56 7.33 24.23
N VAL A 74 26.55 8.19 24.45
CA VAL A 74 26.55 9.26 25.47
C VAL A 74 25.32 9.25 26.41
N SER A 75 24.34 8.34 26.27
CA SER A 75 23.18 8.28 27.18
C SER A 75 23.21 7.07 28.11
N ARG A 76 24.27 6.93 28.90
CA ARG A 76 24.30 5.99 30.04
C ARG A 76 23.55 6.50 31.29
N ALA A 77 22.83 7.63 31.23
CA ALA A 77 22.36 8.30 32.45
C ALA A 77 20.92 8.84 32.47
N LYS A 78 20.08 8.67 31.43
CA LYS A 78 18.67 9.12 31.52
C LYS A 78 17.68 8.06 31.05
N MET A 79 16.77 7.70 31.95
CA MET A 79 15.51 7.06 31.64
C MET A 79 14.78 7.94 30.63
N GLN A 80 14.75 7.51 29.38
CA GLN A 80 13.96 8.19 28.34
C GLN A 80 12.64 7.44 28.22
N GLN A 81 11.57 8.08 28.69
CA GLN A 81 10.22 7.68 28.32
C GLN A 81 10.05 8.01 26.83
N MET A 82 9.76 6.98 26.04
CA MET A 82 9.61 7.06 24.60
C MET A 82 8.19 6.67 24.22
N ARG A 83 7.67 7.32 23.17
CA ARG A 83 6.38 7.00 22.57
C ARG A 83 6.60 6.75 21.08
N LEU A 84 6.37 5.52 20.64
CA LEU A 84 6.29 5.19 19.23
C LEU A 84 4.86 5.45 18.76
N GLN A 85 4.66 6.48 17.95
CA GLN A 85 3.37 6.77 17.36
C GLN A 85 3.06 5.77 16.25
N LEU A 86 1.85 5.21 16.24
CA LEU A 86 1.31 4.34 15.20
C LEU A 86 0.08 4.99 14.56
N GLU A 87 -0.26 4.58 13.35
CA GLU A 87 -1.46 5.04 12.67
C GLU A 87 -2.68 4.48 13.41
N GLY A 88 -3.42 5.39 14.08
CA GLY A 88 -4.50 5.05 15.00
C GLY A 88 -4.05 4.44 16.32
N GLY A 89 -2.79 4.62 16.78
CA GLY A 89 -2.34 4.01 18.04
C GLY A 89 -0.99 4.49 18.56
N SER A 90 -0.50 3.89 19.65
CA SER A 90 0.86 4.15 20.13
C SER A 90 1.40 3.03 21.01
N ILE A 91 2.73 3.00 21.15
CA ILE A 91 3.46 2.15 22.11
C ILE A 91 4.28 3.06 23.01
N ASN A 92 3.98 3.04 24.31
CA ASN A 92 4.71 3.75 25.35
C ASN A 92 5.73 2.79 25.99
N TYR A 93 7.00 3.15 25.95
CA TYR A 93 8.08 2.31 26.48
C TYR A 93 9.20 3.13 27.11
N ASN A 94 9.96 2.49 28.00
CA ASN A 94 11.19 3.04 28.59
C ASN A 94 12.39 2.20 28.15
N VAL A 95 13.53 2.84 27.91
CA VAL A 95 14.81 2.16 27.68
C VAL A 95 15.71 2.39 28.88
N VAL A 96 16.08 1.30 29.57
CA VAL A 96 16.96 1.34 30.75
C VAL A 96 17.87 0.11 30.76
N ASP A 97 19.17 0.31 31.02
CA ASP A 97 20.18 -0.76 31.13
C ASP A 97 20.17 -1.75 29.95
N GLY A 98 19.97 -1.26 28.72
CA GLY A 98 19.91 -2.08 27.51
C GLY A 98 18.66 -2.97 27.40
N CYS A 99 17.65 -2.71 28.22
CA CYS A 99 16.35 -3.36 28.19
C CYS A 99 15.25 -2.36 27.79
N VAL A 100 14.22 -2.85 27.11
CA VAL A 100 13.02 -2.09 26.74
C VAL A 100 11.86 -2.54 27.62
N PHE A 101 11.19 -1.60 28.28
CA PHE A 101 10.06 -1.85 29.17
C PHE A 101 8.79 -1.21 28.61
N ILE A 102 7.88 -2.02 28.09
CA ILE A 102 6.63 -1.57 27.44
C ILE A 102 5.52 -1.41 28.47
N GLY A 103 5.13 -0.17 28.75
CA GLY A 103 4.03 0.13 29.67
C GLY A 103 2.67 -0.03 29.00
N GLU A 104 2.46 0.64 27.87
CA GLU A 104 1.16 0.65 27.18
C GLU A 104 1.33 0.44 25.68
N PHE A 105 0.40 -0.29 25.07
CA PHE A 105 0.37 -0.52 23.64
C PHE A 105 -1.08 -0.75 23.17
N GLY A 106 -1.44 -0.20 22.01
CA GLY A 106 -2.77 -0.40 21.45
C GLY A 106 -3.11 0.58 20.33
N PHE A 107 -4.29 0.37 19.73
CA PHE A 107 -4.92 1.33 18.83
C PHE A 107 -6.00 2.11 19.58
N SER A 108 -6.07 3.42 19.37
CA SER A 108 -7.13 4.32 19.82
C SER A 108 -8.29 4.28 18.82
N GLY A 109 -9.51 4.00 19.31
CA GLY A 109 -10.67 3.66 18.48
C GLY A 109 -11.45 4.83 17.86
N ASP A 110 -11.04 6.08 18.07
CA ASP A 110 -11.95 7.22 17.89
C ASP A 110 -11.71 8.09 16.64
N GLU A 111 -10.71 7.77 15.82
CA GLU A 111 -10.43 8.57 14.62
C GLU A 111 -11.31 8.14 13.44
N LYS A 112 -12.00 9.11 12.83
CA LYS A 112 -12.72 8.92 11.56
C LYS A 112 -11.72 8.96 10.40
N ASN A 113 -11.86 8.07 9.42
CA ASN A 113 -10.97 7.97 8.24
C ASN A 113 -9.50 7.59 8.58
N VAL A 114 -9.29 6.67 9.52
CA VAL A 114 -7.97 6.07 9.76
C VAL A 114 -7.59 5.18 8.59
N SER A 115 -6.31 5.13 8.21
CA SER A 115 -5.89 4.19 7.20
C SER A 115 -6.03 2.75 7.68
N GLY A 116 -6.43 1.87 6.78
CA GLY A 116 -6.64 0.47 7.10
C GLY A 116 -7.66 -0.20 6.19
N LEU A 117 -7.92 -1.47 6.49
CA LEU A 117 -8.87 -2.30 5.76
C LEU A 117 -10.30 -2.10 6.28
N TYR A 118 -11.22 -1.89 5.35
CA TYR A 118 -12.65 -1.79 5.57
C TYR A 118 -13.37 -2.80 4.68
N LYS A 119 -14.44 -3.42 5.18
CA LYS A 119 -15.40 -4.17 4.38
C LYS A 119 -16.48 -3.19 3.93
N ILE A 120 -16.66 -3.07 2.62
CA ILE A 120 -17.69 -2.24 2.01
C ILE A 120 -18.87 -3.14 1.70
N THR A 121 -19.96 -2.90 2.42
CA THR A 121 -21.26 -3.53 2.17
C THR A 121 -22.21 -2.49 1.59
N PRO A 122 -22.88 -2.78 0.47
CA PRO A 122 -23.92 -1.91 -0.06
C PRO A 122 -25.09 -1.86 0.92
N SER A 123 -25.68 -0.68 1.09
CA SER A 123 -26.88 -0.47 1.88
C SER A 123 -27.86 0.42 1.11
N SER A 124 -29.13 0.40 1.51
CA SER A 124 -30.18 1.24 0.92
C SER A 124 -29.91 2.75 1.04
N ARG A 125 -28.97 3.16 1.90
CA ARG A 125 -28.56 4.56 2.10
C ARG A 125 -27.17 4.88 1.51
N GLY A 126 -26.63 3.98 0.68
CA GLY A 126 -25.28 4.08 0.11
C GLY A 126 -24.31 3.04 0.69
N ALA A 127 -23.07 3.01 0.19
CA ALA A 127 -22.07 2.06 0.65
C ALA A 127 -21.69 2.30 2.11
N GLN A 128 -21.81 1.27 2.95
CA GLN A 128 -21.40 1.29 4.35
C GLN A 128 -20.02 0.66 4.51
N ALA A 129 -19.10 1.40 5.12
CA ALA A 129 -17.76 0.92 5.44
C ALA A 129 -17.68 0.48 6.91
N SER A 130 -17.24 -0.75 7.15
CA SER A 130 -16.97 -1.28 8.49
C SER A 130 -15.50 -1.68 8.61
N PRO A 131 -14.79 -1.35 9.71
CA PRO A 131 -13.42 -1.81 9.89
C PRO A 131 -13.33 -3.34 9.77
N ALA A 132 -12.34 -3.81 9.01
CA ALA A 132 -12.09 -5.23 8.80
C ALA A 132 -10.68 -5.60 9.30
N HIS A 133 -10.48 -6.88 9.56
CA HIS A 133 -9.21 -7.42 10.07
C HIS A 133 -8.54 -8.42 9.14
N SER A 134 -9.23 -8.80 8.06
CA SER A 134 -8.72 -9.67 7.00
C SER A 134 -9.52 -9.43 5.72
N ILE A 135 -8.98 -9.83 4.57
CA ILE A 135 -9.71 -9.71 3.30
C ILE A 135 -10.79 -10.79 3.28
N SER A 136 -12.05 -10.38 3.34
CA SER A 136 -13.21 -11.29 3.35
C SER A 136 -13.88 -11.47 1.98
N THR A 137 -13.49 -10.68 0.98
CA THR A 137 -14.10 -10.66 -0.35
C THR A 137 -13.06 -11.06 -1.41
N LYS A 138 -13.53 -11.37 -2.64
CA LYS A 138 -12.65 -11.65 -3.78
C LYS A 138 -11.88 -10.40 -4.22
N HIS A 139 -12.53 -9.23 -4.16
CA HIS A 139 -11.97 -7.96 -4.57
C HIS A 139 -11.47 -7.13 -3.39
N VAL A 140 -10.30 -6.51 -3.55
CA VAL A 140 -9.75 -5.49 -2.66
C VAL A 140 -9.28 -4.30 -3.48
N ALA A 141 -9.65 -3.09 -3.08
CA ALA A 141 -9.20 -1.85 -3.69
C ALA A 141 -8.31 -1.07 -2.73
N ILE A 142 -7.22 -0.49 -3.22
CA ILE A 142 -6.31 0.35 -2.45
C ILE A 142 -6.52 1.80 -2.89
N ASN A 143 -6.98 2.63 -1.95
CA ASN A 143 -7.16 4.06 -2.19
C ASN A 143 -5.81 4.78 -2.33
N GLY A 144 -5.75 5.76 -3.22
CA GLY A 144 -4.61 6.64 -3.39
C GLY A 144 -4.94 8.08 -3.73
N ALA A 145 -6.22 8.47 -3.68
CA ALA A 145 -6.67 9.79 -4.14
C ALA A 145 -7.79 10.39 -3.30
N PHE A 146 -8.69 9.54 -2.78
CA PHE A 146 -9.89 10.01 -2.12
C PHE A 146 -9.59 10.43 -0.68
N SER A 147 -10.13 11.59 -0.30
CA SER A 147 -9.88 12.23 0.99
C SER A 147 -10.68 11.64 2.15
N ASN A 148 -11.63 10.75 1.89
CA ASN A 148 -12.41 10.05 2.91
C ASN A 148 -12.92 8.70 2.41
N ILE A 149 -13.29 7.84 3.36
CA ILE A 149 -13.74 6.47 3.11
C ILE A 149 -15.03 6.47 2.28
N THR A 150 -15.96 7.39 2.53
CA THR A 150 -17.24 7.45 1.81
C THR A 150 -17.04 7.66 0.31
N LYS A 151 -16.23 8.65 -0.09
CA LYS A 151 -15.89 8.92 -1.50
C LYS A 151 -15.13 7.75 -2.13
N ALA A 152 -14.16 7.18 -1.40
CA ALA A 152 -13.47 5.99 -1.87
C ALA A 152 -14.47 4.84 -2.10
N SER A 153 -15.42 4.64 -1.19
CA SER A 153 -16.40 3.56 -1.24
C SER A 153 -17.40 3.70 -2.40
N SER A 154 -17.75 4.93 -2.77
CA SER A 154 -18.63 5.20 -3.91
C SER A 154 -17.93 5.09 -5.26
N CYS A 155 -16.65 5.46 -5.34
CA CYS A 155 -15.94 5.55 -6.62
C CYS A 155 -15.14 4.29 -6.97
N MET A 156 -14.66 3.51 -6.00
CA MET A 156 -13.85 2.31 -6.28
C MET A 156 -14.53 1.21 -7.11
N PRO A 157 -15.85 0.97 -7.02
CA PRO A 157 -16.51 -0.07 -7.82
C PRO A 157 -16.27 0.05 -9.32
N MET A 158 -16.25 1.26 -9.89
CA MET A 158 -16.03 1.47 -11.32
C MET A 158 -14.64 1.03 -11.77
N PHE A 159 -13.61 1.22 -10.93
CA PHE A 159 -12.24 0.80 -11.23
C PHE A 159 -12.07 -0.70 -11.06
N ILE A 160 -12.77 -1.31 -10.08
CA ILE A 160 -12.78 -2.76 -9.90
C ILE A 160 -13.44 -3.44 -11.11
N GLU A 161 -14.63 -3.00 -11.51
CA GLU A 161 -15.31 -3.48 -12.71
C GLU A 161 -14.42 -3.32 -13.95
N ARG A 162 -13.82 -2.14 -14.14
CA ARG A 162 -12.92 -1.90 -15.28
C ARG A 162 -11.71 -2.83 -15.32
N GLY A 163 -11.18 -3.26 -14.17
CA GLY A 163 -10.05 -4.17 -14.12
C GLY A 163 -10.40 -5.62 -14.43
N PHE A 164 -11.61 -6.03 -14.06
CA PHE A 164 -12.01 -7.44 -13.98
C PHE A 164 -13.25 -7.81 -14.83
N LYS A 165 -13.73 -6.91 -15.69
CA LYS A 165 -14.74 -7.25 -16.72
C LYS A 165 -14.22 -8.36 -17.66
N PRO A 166 -15.10 -9.28 -18.11
CA PRO A 166 -16.54 -9.31 -17.87
C PRO A 166 -16.95 -10.03 -16.57
N GLU A 167 -16.03 -10.66 -15.83
CA GLU A 167 -16.34 -11.47 -14.64
C GLU A 167 -16.92 -10.65 -13.48
N THR A 168 -16.56 -9.37 -13.41
CA THR A 168 -16.99 -8.46 -12.36
C THR A 168 -17.77 -7.28 -12.95
N THR A 169 -19.00 -7.10 -12.49
CA THR A 169 -19.88 -5.97 -12.79
C THR A 169 -20.25 -5.21 -11.53
N GLN A 170 -20.78 -3.98 -11.63
CA GLN A 170 -21.29 -3.26 -10.45
C GLN A 170 -22.35 -4.06 -9.70
N SER A 171 -23.28 -4.71 -10.41
CA SER A 171 -24.30 -5.56 -9.79
C SER A 171 -23.69 -6.74 -9.03
N SER A 172 -22.59 -7.34 -9.53
CA SER A 172 -21.89 -8.40 -8.80
C SER A 172 -21.19 -7.87 -7.53
N LEU A 173 -20.66 -6.65 -7.58
CA LEU A 173 -20.03 -5.98 -6.43
C LEU A 173 -21.09 -5.53 -5.41
N GLU A 174 -22.28 -5.16 -5.86
CA GLU A 174 -23.42 -4.87 -4.98
C GLU A 174 -23.91 -6.12 -4.24
N LYS A 175 -23.73 -7.32 -4.79
CA LYS A 175 -24.10 -8.55 -4.10
C LYS A 175 -22.99 -9.07 -3.19
N SER A 176 -21.75 -9.05 -3.67
CA SER A 176 -20.60 -9.66 -2.99
C SER A 176 -19.85 -8.73 -2.05
N GLY A 177 -20.02 -7.41 -2.23
CA GLY A 177 -19.19 -6.39 -1.57
C GLY A 177 -17.73 -6.45 -2.01
N TYR A 178 -16.91 -5.58 -1.41
CA TYR A 178 -15.47 -5.60 -1.61
C TYR A 178 -14.75 -5.07 -0.36
N CYS A 179 -13.45 -5.32 -0.28
CA CYS A 179 -12.61 -4.72 0.76
C CYS A 179 -11.97 -3.44 0.22
N LEU A 180 -11.99 -2.37 1.00
CA LEU A 180 -11.27 -1.14 0.72
C LEU A 180 -10.10 -1.04 1.70
N PHE A 181 -8.87 -1.05 1.22
CA PHE A 181 -7.74 -0.58 1.99
C PHE A 181 -7.64 0.94 1.79
N TYR A 182 -8.16 1.67 2.77
CA TYR A 182 -8.13 3.12 2.76
C TYR A 182 -6.75 3.60 3.18
N ASN A 183 -6.09 4.35 2.31
CA ASN A 183 -4.93 5.16 2.64
C ASN A 183 -5.40 6.60 2.79
N SER A 184 -5.17 7.21 3.96
CA SER A 184 -5.43 8.61 4.18
C SER A 184 -4.40 9.44 3.42
N THR A 185 -4.65 9.63 2.13
CA THR A 185 -3.93 10.57 1.29
C THR A 185 -4.44 11.97 1.63
N GLY A 186 -3.73 12.65 2.53
CA GLY A 186 -4.00 14.07 2.79
C GLY A 186 -3.85 14.91 1.51
N ALA A 187 -4.26 16.19 1.57
CA ALA A 187 -3.96 17.14 0.52
C ALA A 187 -2.51 17.68 0.65
N GLY A 188 -1.89 18.02 -0.47
CA GLY A 188 -0.62 18.75 -0.53
C GLY A 188 0.65 17.94 -0.24
N ILE A 189 1.74 18.68 0.03
CA ILE A 189 3.14 18.21 0.11
C ILE A 189 3.33 17.00 1.03
N SER A 190 2.54 16.89 2.10
CA SER A 190 2.62 15.77 3.05
C SER A 190 2.27 14.41 2.41
N SER A 191 1.35 14.40 1.46
CA SER A 191 0.92 13.21 0.71
C SER A 191 1.98 12.77 -0.30
N ASP A 192 2.60 13.75 -0.96
CA ASP A 192 3.67 13.53 -1.94
C ASP A 192 4.96 13.04 -1.27
N MET A 193 5.27 13.57 -0.08
CA MET A 193 6.38 13.07 0.73
C MET A 193 6.14 11.63 1.23
N ARG A 194 4.90 11.27 1.60
CA ARG A 194 4.57 9.88 1.94
C ARG A 194 4.73 8.95 0.73
N GLN A 195 4.24 9.38 -0.43
CA GLN A 195 4.45 8.65 -1.69
C GLN A 195 5.95 8.50 -2.00
N PHE A 196 6.75 9.53 -1.77
CA PHE A 196 8.21 9.46 -1.94
C PHE A 196 8.84 8.45 -0.99
N VAL A 197 8.49 8.47 0.30
CA VAL A 197 9.00 7.49 1.29
C VAL A 197 8.68 6.06 0.87
N ASP A 198 7.46 5.81 0.40
CA ASP A 198 7.05 4.48 -0.08
C ASP A 198 7.73 4.11 -1.41
N THR A 199 7.97 5.08 -2.29
CA THR A 199 8.64 4.83 -3.57
C THR A 199 10.14 4.59 -3.39
N SER A 200 10.79 5.35 -2.52
CA SER A 200 12.23 5.28 -2.25
C SER A 200 12.62 4.16 -1.28
N SER A 201 11.63 3.55 -0.60
CA SER A 201 11.83 2.57 0.46
C SER A 201 12.65 3.09 1.64
N VAL A 202 12.83 4.40 1.75
CA VAL A 202 13.56 5.06 2.86
C VAL A 202 12.87 4.75 4.19
N GLY A 203 13.64 4.37 5.20
CA GLY A 203 13.11 4.04 6.54
C GLY A 203 12.20 2.80 6.59
N GLY A 204 12.20 1.96 5.54
CA GLY A 204 11.36 0.77 5.46
C GLY A 204 9.89 1.07 5.11
N GLY A 205 9.58 2.25 4.59
CA GLY A 205 8.23 2.63 4.15
C GLY A 205 7.34 3.24 5.24
N THR A 206 6.20 3.79 4.82
CA THR A 206 5.18 4.39 5.69
C THR A 206 4.50 3.34 6.57
N GLN A 207 3.80 3.81 7.61
CA GLN A 207 3.03 2.93 8.50
C GLN A 207 1.91 2.22 7.75
N THR A 208 1.25 2.92 6.83
CA THR A 208 0.23 2.38 5.94
C THR A 208 0.77 1.26 5.05
N ALA A 209 1.97 1.43 4.47
CA ALA A 209 2.63 0.37 3.71
C ALA A 209 3.01 -0.84 4.59
N LYS A 210 3.46 -0.60 5.83
CA LYS A 210 3.75 -1.69 6.79
C LYS A 210 2.48 -2.44 7.21
N GLN A 211 1.36 -1.76 7.42
CA GLN A 211 0.06 -2.40 7.68
C GLN A 211 -0.39 -3.24 6.49
N LEU A 212 -0.32 -2.70 5.28
CA LEU A 212 -0.64 -3.43 4.05
C LEU A 212 0.29 -4.63 3.85
N ALA A 213 1.57 -4.52 4.20
CA ALA A 213 2.50 -5.64 4.14
C ALA A 213 2.08 -6.80 5.05
N GLN A 214 1.59 -6.51 6.26
CA GLN A 214 1.06 -7.54 7.15
C GLN A 214 -0.21 -8.18 6.58
N LEU A 215 -1.07 -7.39 5.95
CA LEU A 215 -2.24 -7.93 5.25
C LEU A 215 -1.80 -8.89 4.14
N ILE A 216 -0.87 -8.48 3.27
CA ILE A 216 -0.32 -9.34 2.21
C ILE A 216 0.29 -10.62 2.79
N LYS A 217 1.04 -10.54 3.90
CA LYS A 217 1.60 -11.73 4.56
C LYS A 217 0.54 -12.71 5.06
N LEU A 218 -0.57 -12.20 5.60
CA LEU A 218 -1.68 -13.04 6.03
C LEU A 218 -2.40 -13.67 4.85
N GLU A 219 -2.58 -12.94 3.76
CA GLU A 219 -3.23 -13.46 2.56
C GLU A 219 -2.34 -14.45 1.80
N ALA A 220 -1.02 -14.25 1.77
CA ALA A 220 -0.06 -15.21 1.20
C ALA A 220 -0.09 -16.58 1.88
N LYS A 221 -0.53 -16.64 3.14
CA LYS A 221 -0.69 -17.91 3.86
C LYS A 221 -1.99 -18.63 3.49
N LYS A 222 -2.95 -17.94 2.88
CA LYS A 222 -4.25 -18.50 2.49
C LYS A 222 -4.14 -19.03 1.06
N ASP A 223 -4.79 -20.16 0.82
CA ASP A 223 -4.85 -20.73 -0.54
C ASP A 223 -6.07 -20.20 -1.30
N LYS A 224 -6.11 -18.89 -1.55
CA LYS A 224 -7.23 -18.26 -2.26
C LYS A 224 -6.76 -17.21 -3.27
N GLU A 225 -7.61 -16.95 -4.25
CA GLU A 225 -7.43 -15.87 -5.22
C GLU A 225 -7.94 -14.54 -4.64
N VAL A 226 -7.18 -13.47 -4.84
CA VAL A 226 -7.56 -12.09 -4.49
C VAL A 226 -7.30 -11.18 -5.67
N HIS A 227 -8.27 -10.33 -5.99
CA HIS A 227 -8.24 -9.34 -7.07
C HIS A 227 -7.95 -7.96 -6.49
N TRP A 228 -6.76 -7.44 -6.75
CA TRP A 228 -6.26 -6.17 -6.23
C TRP A 228 -6.45 -5.05 -7.26
N THR A 229 -7.18 -4.00 -6.90
CA THR A 229 -7.28 -2.76 -7.69
C THR A 229 -6.46 -1.67 -7.02
N LEU A 230 -5.45 -1.15 -7.72
CA LEU A 230 -4.55 -0.12 -7.20
C LEU A 230 -4.89 1.22 -7.85
N HIS A 231 -5.44 2.16 -7.08
CA HIS A 231 -5.88 3.46 -7.62
C HIS A 231 -4.95 4.60 -7.19
N GLU A 232 -4.44 5.37 -8.16
CA GLU A 232 -3.51 6.48 -7.92
C GLU A 232 -2.47 6.11 -6.85
N LYS A 233 -2.04 7.00 -5.96
CA LYS A 233 -0.93 6.79 -5.00
C LYS A 233 -0.97 5.48 -4.18
N GLY A 234 -2.08 4.75 -4.16
CA GLY A 234 -2.21 3.41 -3.59
C GLY A 234 -1.24 2.37 -4.18
N HIS A 235 -0.78 2.53 -5.44
CA HIS A 235 0.25 1.63 -6.00
C HIS A 235 1.64 1.86 -5.39
N ALA A 236 1.95 3.06 -4.88
CA ALA A 236 3.16 3.32 -4.10
C ALA A 236 3.19 2.49 -2.82
N VAL A 237 2.08 2.57 -2.09
CA VAL A 237 1.86 1.84 -0.84
C VAL A 237 1.92 0.34 -1.11
N PHE A 238 1.28 -0.12 -2.18
CA PHE A 238 1.30 -1.54 -2.57
C PHE A 238 2.70 -2.04 -2.95
N LYS A 239 3.45 -1.28 -3.75
CA LYS A 239 4.84 -1.60 -4.11
C LYS A 239 5.70 -1.78 -2.85
N GLN A 240 5.66 -0.80 -1.95
CA GLN A 240 6.43 -0.85 -0.71
C GLN A 240 5.96 -1.98 0.20
N ALA A 241 4.66 -2.21 0.30
CA ALA A 241 4.09 -3.31 1.06
C ALA A 241 4.54 -4.67 0.54
N LEU A 242 4.60 -4.87 -0.79
CA LEU A 242 5.17 -6.06 -1.41
C LEU A 242 6.66 -6.19 -1.09
N SER A 243 7.43 -5.10 -1.19
CA SER A 243 8.85 -5.11 -0.84
C SER A 243 9.09 -5.60 0.59
N ILE A 244 8.30 -5.11 1.56
CA ILE A 244 8.37 -5.51 2.96
C ILE A 244 7.88 -6.95 3.14
N ALA A 245 6.78 -7.33 2.47
CA ALA A 245 6.20 -8.67 2.62
C ALA A 245 7.14 -9.76 2.12
N LEU A 246 7.74 -9.57 0.94
CA LEU A 246 8.56 -10.59 0.27
C LEU A 246 9.87 -10.93 1.00
N GLN A 247 10.34 -10.06 1.91
CA GLN A 247 11.52 -10.32 2.74
C GLN A 247 11.29 -11.47 3.73
N ASP A 248 10.06 -11.59 4.25
CA ASP A 248 9.73 -12.55 5.33
C ASP A 248 8.92 -13.75 4.84
N LEU A 249 8.44 -13.73 3.59
CA LEU A 249 7.63 -14.83 3.05
C LEU A 249 8.49 -16.02 2.62
N SER A 250 8.06 -17.21 3.02
CA SER A 250 8.61 -18.48 2.54
C SER A 250 8.36 -18.67 1.04
N SER A 251 9.11 -19.57 0.39
CA SER A 251 8.89 -19.92 -1.02
C SER A 251 7.46 -20.45 -1.27
N MET A 252 6.90 -21.20 -0.32
CA MET A 252 5.53 -21.72 -0.39
C MET A 252 4.48 -20.61 -0.28
N ASP A 253 4.68 -19.63 0.60
CA ASP A 253 3.74 -18.51 0.71
C ASP A 253 3.82 -17.59 -0.52
N LYS A 254 5.02 -17.43 -1.10
CA LYS A 254 5.20 -16.71 -2.36
C LYS A 254 4.47 -17.40 -3.51
N SER A 255 4.50 -18.73 -3.60
CA SER A 255 3.77 -19.45 -4.66
C SER A 255 2.26 -19.29 -4.54
N ARG A 256 1.70 -19.12 -3.33
CA ARG A 256 0.26 -18.86 -3.16
C ARG A 256 -0.16 -17.49 -3.69
N LEU A 257 0.72 -16.49 -3.63
CA LEU A 257 0.47 -15.18 -4.23
C LEU A 257 0.32 -15.23 -5.75
N SER A 258 0.75 -16.30 -6.42
CA SER A 258 0.57 -16.43 -7.88
C SER A 258 -0.87 -16.59 -8.32
N LYS A 259 -1.78 -16.89 -7.40
CA LYS A 259 -3.23 -16.91 -7.62
C LYS A 259 -3.85 -15.51 -7.61
N HIS A 260 -3.12 -14.50 -7.11
CA HIS A 260 -3.64 -13.15 -7.00
C HIS A 260 -3.48 -12.40 -8.32
N LYS A 261 -4.43 -11.50 -8.62
CA LYS A 261 -4.43 -10.65 -9.82
C LYS A 261 -4.40 -9.19 -9.45
N VAL A 262 -3.66 -8.37 -10.20
CA VAL A 262 -3.47 -6.94 -9.94
C VAL A 262 -3.90 -6.11 -11.13
N PHE A 263 -4.76 -5.11 -10.88
CA PHE A 263 -5.18 -4.08 -11.81
C PHE A 263 -4.63 -2.72 -11.40
N TYR A 264 -4.07 -1.97 -12.34
CA TYR A 264 -3.56 -0.62 -12.13
C TYR A 264 -4.53 0.42 -12.70
N ALA A 265 -5.00 1.32 -11.84
CA ALA A 265 -5.91 2.40 -12.19
C ALA A 265 -5.26 3.76 -11.92
N ASN A 266 -5.12 4.57 -12.97
CA ASN A 266 -4.58 5.94 -12.96
C ASN A 266 -3.23 6.04 -12.22
N PRO A 267 -2.18 5.34 -12.69
CA PRO A 267 -0.93 5.30 -11.98
C PRO A 267 -0.21 6.67 -11.91
N THR A 268 0.23 7.10 -10.72
CA THR A 268 0.99 8.33 -10.46
C THR A 268 2.49 8.08 -10.25
N MET A 269 2.95 6.87 -10.58
CA MET A 269 4.37 6.53 -10.68
C MET A 269 4.60 5.56 -11.83
N ASN A 270 5.87 5.34 -12.16
CA ASN A 270 6.26 4.45 -13.24
C ASN A 270 5.73 3.03 -13.02
N LEU A 271 4.87 2.55 -13.94
CA LEU A 271 4.26 1.24 -13.81
C LEU A 271 5.27 0.10 -13.87
N ASN A 272 6.35 0.19 -14.65
CA ASN A 272 7.37 -0.87 -14.71
C ASN A 272 8.04 -1.08 -13.35
N LEU A 273 8.26 0.01 -12.59
CA LEU A 273 8.81 -0.07 -11.25
C LEU A 273 7.87 -0.85 -10.32
N ILE A 274 6.57 -0.52 -10.32
CA ILE A 274 5.58 -1.21 -9.50
C ILE A 274 5.43 -2.68 -9.94
N ASP A 275 5.28 -2.91 -11.24
CA ASP A 275 5.05 -4.23 -11.83
C ASP A 275 6.21 -5.19 -11.54
N SER A 276 7.45 -4.67 -11.44
CA SER A 276 8.60 -5.48 -11.07
C SER A 276 8.43 -6.18 -9.70
N TYR A 277 7.77 -5.53 -8.73
CA TYR A 277 7.51 -6.13 -7.41
C TYR A 277 6.35 -7.11 -7.44
N ARG A 278 5.28 -6.81 -8.19
CA ARG A 278 4.20 -7.77 -8.48
C ARG A 278 4.78 -9.05 -9.10
N LYS A 279 5.61 -8.90 -10.14
CA LYS A 279 6.25 -10.02 -10.82
C LYS A 279 7.17 -10.82 -9.89
N LYS A 280 7.97 -10.15 -9.05
CA LYS A 280 8.77 -10.81 -8.00
C LYS A 280 7.91 -11.60 -7.00
N ALA A 281 6.69 -11.13 -6.73
CA ALA A 281 5.72 -11.85 -5.90
C ALA A 281 4.99 -12.98 -6.64
N GLY A 282 5.18 -13.11 -7.95
CA GLY A 282 4.51 -14.13 -8.77
C GLY A 282 3.04 -13.85 -9.08
N MET A 283 2.46 -12.74 -8.61
CA MET A 283 1.06 -12.36 -8.87
C MET A 283 0.85 -12.10 -10.36
N GLN A 284 -0.38 -12.24 -10.86
CA GLN A 284 -0.75 -12.05 -12.27
C GLN A 284 -1.30 -10.66 -12.56
N LEU A 285 -1.28 -10.24 -13.82
CA LEU A 285 -2.02 -9.05 -14.28
C LEU A 285 -3.52 -9.35 -14.41
N ALA A 286 -4.36 -8.38 -14.06
CA ALA A 286 -5.80 -8.45 -14.24
C ALA A 286 -6.20 -8.58 -15.73
N PRO A 287 -7.41 -9.07 -16.06
CA PRO A 287 -7.84 -9.32 -17.44
C PRO A 287 -7.78 -8.10 -18.36
N GLN A 288 -7.95 -6.90 -17.82
CA GLN A 288 -8.02 -5.65 -18.59
C GLN A 288 -6.71 -4.86 -18.51
N PRO A 289 -6.32 -4.14 -19.57
CA PRO A 289 -5.09 -3.36 -19.58
C PRO A 289 -5.15 -2.23 -18.55
N PRO A 290 -3.99 -1.81 -17.99
CA PRO A 290 -3.90 -0.68 -17.07
C PRO A 290 -4.70 0.52 -17.57
N LEU A 291 -5.42 1.17 -16.67
CA LEU A 291 -6.11 2.41 -16.99
C LEU A 291 -5.15 3.57 -16.76
N LEU A 292 -4.78 4.29 -17.81
CA LEU A 292 -4.02 5.54 -17.72
C LEU A 292 -4.95 6.74 -17.91
N ASN A 293 -4.80 7.76 -17.08
CA ASN A 293 -5.40 9.04 -17.39
C ASN A 293 -4.51 9.82 -18.37
N ASN A 294 -4.82 9.68 -19.66
CA ASN A 294 -4.14 10.38 -20.75
C ASN A 294 -4.26 11.90 -20.67
N THR A 295 -5.20 12.43 -19.88
CA THR A 295 -5.40 13.87 -19.68
C THR A 295 -4.47 14.46 -18.63
N SER A 296 -3.84 13.61 -17.81
CA SER A 296 -2.84 14.02 -16.84
C SER A 296 -1.44 13.87 -17.43
N LEU A 297 -0.82 15.00 -17.76
CA LEU A 297 0.57 15.06 -18.23
C LEU A 297 1.52 14.42 -17.21
N GLU A 298 1.27 14.62 -15.93
CA GLU A 298 2.04 14.02 -14.85
C GLU A 298 1.94 12.49 -14.87
N GLN A 299 0.72 11.95 -14.87
CA GLN A 299 0.49 10.50 -14.81
C GLN A 299 0.92 9.77 -16.07
N THR A 300 0.97 10.44 -17.23
CA THR A 300 1.29 9.83 -18.52
C THR A 300 2.75 10.02 -18.91
N TRP A 301 3.25 11.25 -18.84
CA TRP A 301 4.56 11.62 -19.38
C TRP A 301 5.64 11.71 -18.30
N VAL A 302 5.37 12.45 -17.21
CA VAL A 302 6.38 12.68 -16.17
C VAL A 302 6.75 11.38 -15.47
N THR A 303 5.79 10.50 -15.21
CA THR A 303 6.05 9.17 -14.62
C THR A 303 6.68 8.17 -15.61
N GLY A 304 6.78 8.52 -16.90
CA GLY A 304 7.18 7.60 -17.97
C GLY A 304 6.17 6.49 -18.26
N ASN A 305 4.91 6.67 -17.82
CA ASN A 305 3.90 5.62 -17.95
C ASN A 305 3.51 5.32 -19.39
N PHE A 306 3.66 6.28 -20.29
CA PHE A 306 3.42 6.10 -21.72
C PHE A 306 4.23 4.95 -22.33
N LEU A 307 5.49 4.75 -21.92
CA LEU A 307 6.33 3.63 -22.36
C LEU A 307 6.02 2.34 -21.59
N SER A 308 5.79 2.45 -20.28
CA SER A 308 5.60 1.27 -19.44
C SER A 308 4.27 0.55 -19.69
N GLU A 309 3.23 1.28 -20.10
CA GLU A 309 1.94 0.67 -20.43
C GLU A 309 2.08 -0.32 -21.57
N SER A 310 2.74 0.03 -22.67
CA SER A 310 2.92 -0.88 -23.81
C SER A 310 3.68 -2.15 -23.40
N ILE A 311 4.69 -2.01 -22.54
CA ILE A 311 5.47 -3.15 -22.01
C ILE A 311 4.59 -4.06 -21.13
N ILE A 312 3.74 -3.47 -20.28
CA ILE A 312 2.87 -4.22 -19.36
C ILE A 312 1.70 -4.85 -20.11
N SER A 313 1.06 -4.14 -21.03
CA SER A 313 0.00 -4.67 -21.89
C SER A 313 0.51 -5.81 -22.77
N TYR A 314 1.75 -5.72 -23.30
CA TYR A 314 2.38 -6.85 -24.00
C TYR A 314 2.66 -8.04 -23.06
N ARG A 315 3.10 -7.77 -21.83
CA ARG A 315 3.28 -8.83 -20.82
C ARG A 315 1.95 -9.50 -20.47
N GLN A 316 0.89 -8.72 -20.33
CA GLN A 316 -0.46 -9.20 -20.07
C GLN A 316 -0.95 -10.12 -21.20
N LEU A 317 -0.71 -9.74 -22.46
CA LEU A 317 -0.97 -10.61 -23.61
C LEU A 317 -0.27 -11.96 -23.48
N LYS A 318 1.00 -11.95 -23.09
CA LYS A 318 1.79 -13.17 -22.88
C LYS A 318 1.29 -13.99 -21.67
N GLU A 319 0.90 -13.33 -20.58
CA GLU A 319 0.38 -13.98 -19.37
C GLU A 319 -1.03 -14.58 -19.59
N GLN A 320 -1.84 -14.01 -20.47
CA GLN A 320 -3.26 -14.38 -20.67
C GLN A 320 -3.55 -15.15 -21.96
N GLY A 321 -2.60 -15.28 -22.88
CA GLY A 321 -2.74 -16.03 -24.13
C GLY A 321 -3.94 -15.54 -24.97
N ALA A 322 -4.81 -16.46 -25.40
CA ALA A 322 -5.98 -16.16 -26.23
C ALA A 322 -6.99 -15.20 -25.56
N ASN A 323 -7.08 -15.21 -24.22
CA ASN A 323 -7.93 -14.28 -23.47
C ASN A 323 -7.35 -12.85 -23.47
N GLY A 324 -6.02 -12.74 -23.53
CA GLY A 324 -5.33 -11.46 -23.67
C GLY A 324 -5.67 -10.78 -25.01
N LEU A 325 -5.68 -11.52 -26.12
CA LEU A 325 -5.99 -10.99 -27.46
C LEU A 325 -7.41 -10.38 -27.56
N ARG A 326 -8.35 -10.85 -26.74
CA ARG A 326 -9.72 -10.31 -26.67
C ARG A 326 -9.80 -8.99 -25.89
N ASN A 327 -8.97 -8.81 -24.87
CA ASN A 327 -9.02 -7.65 -23.96
C ASN A 327 -7.97 -6.59 -24.29
N VAL A 328 -6.86 -6.98 -24.92
CA VAL A 328 -5.73 -6.15 -25.30
C VAL A 328 -5.50 -6.34 -26.80
N THR A 329 -6.25 -5.65 -27.64
CA THR A 329 -6.00 -5.71 -29.09
C THR A 329 -4.74 -4.91 -29.44
N ALA A 330 -3.97 -5.37 -30.43
CA ALA A 330 -2.87 -4.60 -30.99
C ALA A 330 -3.33 -3.20 -31.45
N GLY A 331 -4.60 -3.08 -31.87
CA GLY A 331 -5.28 -1.82 -32.16
C GLY A 331 -5.44 -0.90 -30.95
N ASN A 332 -5.69 -1.40 -29.73
CA ASN A 332 -5.74 -0.57 -28.52
C ASN A 332 -4.34 -0.07 -28.12
N ILE A 333 -3.32 -0.92 -28.25
CA ILE A 333 -1.91 -0.52 -27.99
C ILE A 333 -1.45 0.51 -29.03
N ALA A 334 -1.72 0.26 -30.31
CA ALA A 334 -1.34 1.15 -31.41
C ALA A 334 -2.16 2.45 -31.43
N SER A 335 -3.47 2.40 -31.17
CA SER A 335 -4.34 3.58 -31.09
C SER A 335 -3.97 4.48 -29.90
N ASN A 336 -3.65 3.91 -28.73
CA ASN A 336 -3.14 4.69 -27.60
C ASN A 336 -1.79 5.35 -27.93
N ALA A 337 -0.89 4.63 -28.61
CA ALA A 337 0.39 5.20 -29.06
C ALA A 337 0.19 6.30 -30.12
N LEU A 338 -0.70 6.09 -31.10
CA LEU A 338 -0.97 7.01 -32.20
C LEU A 338 -1.72 8.26 -31.74
N THR A 339 -2.71 8.12 -30.85
CA THR A 339 -3.44 9.24 -30.23
C THR A 339 -2.47 10.12 -29.42
N ARG A 340 -1.48 9.51 -28.74
CA ARG A 340 -0.46 10.24 -27.97
C ARG A 340 0.57 10.94 -28.86
N LEU A 341 0.92 10.35 -30.00
CA LEU A 341 1.73 11.03 -31.02
C LEU A 341 0.95 12.18 -31.68
N GLY A 342 -0.36 12.03 -31.87
CA GLY A 342 -1.25 13.08 -32.39
C GLY A 342 -1.47 14.25 -31.43
N MET A 343 -1.37 14.04 -30.11
CA MET A 343 -1.40 15.12 -29.10
C MET A 343 -0.14 15.99 -29.10
N LEU A 344 0.96 15.55 -29.73
CA LEU A 344 2.21 16.30 -29.87
C LEU A 344 2.23 17.17 -31.14
N GLY A 345 1.10 17.81 -31.47
CA GLY A 345 0.95 18.62 -32.68
C GLY A 345 2.21 19.41 -33.03
N PHE A 346 2.91 18.98 -34.08
CA PHE A 346 4.16 19.53 -34.64
C PHE A 346 5.42 19.48 -33.75
N GLY A 347 6.50 18.91 -34.31
CA GLY A 347 7.89 19.23 -33.91
C GLY A 347 8.65 18.12 -33.22
N SER A 348 9.23 17.22 -34.02
CA SER A 348 10.53 16.57 -33.81
C SER A 348 11.27 16.91 -32.51
N TYR A 349 11.44 15.94 -31.60
CA TYR A 349 12.75 15.65 -30.99
C TYR A 349 12.82 14.16 -30.61
N ALA A 350 13.94 13.57 -31.00
CA ALA A 350 14.30 12.17 -30.86
C ALA A 350 13.99 11.60 -29.47
N VAL A 351 13.27 10.47 -29.46
CA VAL A 351 13.24 9.52 -28.35
C VAL A 351 14.67 8.97 -28.21
N PRO A 352 15.38 9.18 -27.08
CA PRO A 352 16.58 8.40 -26.83
C PRO A 352 16.12 6.99 -26.48
N ALA A 353 16.22 6.11 -27.47
CA ALA A 353 16.29 4.69 -27.25
C ALA A 353 17.48 4.39 -26.32
N PHE A 354 17.27 3.45 -25.39
CA PHE A 354 18.29 2.83 -24.52
C PHE A 354 18.99 3.72 -23.49
N GLY A 355 18.45 3.72 -22.26
CA GLY A 355 19.11 4.32 -21.09
C GLY A 355 18.41 4.02 -19.76
N VAL A 356 18.05 2.74 -19.52
CA VAL A 356 17.45 2.32 -18.24
C VAL A 356 18.55 2.26 -17.18
N GLY A 357 18.63 3.27 -16.30
CA GLY A 357 19.51 3.16 -15.14
C GLY A 357 19.52 4.35 -14.19
N VAL A 358 19.61 5.58 -14.71
CA VAL A 358 19.98 6.73 -13.84
C VAL A 358 19.00 7.92 -13.92
N ALA A 359 18.21 8.05 -14.98
CA ALA A 359 17.26 9.17 -15.14
C ALA A 359 15.96 9.05 -14.30
N GLY A 360 15.63 7.87 -13.78
CA GLY A 360 14.38 7.65 -13.03
C GLY A 360 14.30 8.40 -11.70
N TRP A 361 15.44 8.71 -11.07
CA TRP A 361 15.47 9.46 -9.82
C TRP A 361 15.33 10.98 -10.04
N ALA A 362 15.93 11.55 -11.08
CA ALA A 362 15.83 12.98 -11.39
C ALA A 362 14.43 13.37 -11.90
N VAL A 363 13.79 12.48 -12.67
CA VAL A 363 12.40 12.66 -13.11
C VAL A 363 11.41 12.50 -11.94
N ALA A 364 11.74 11.68 -10.93
CA ALA A 364 10.95 11.58 -9.70
C ALA A 364 10.95 12.89 -8.89
N TRP A 365 12.06 13.65 -8.89
CA TRP A 365 12.11 15.00 -8.32
C TRP A 365 11.27 16.02 -9.11
N GLY A 366 11.21 15.90 -10.44
CA GLY A 366 10.36 16.73 -11.31
C GLY A 366 8.86 16.48 -11.13
N SER A 367 8.45 15.21 -10.93
CA SER A 367 7.04 14.87 -10.62
C SER A 367 6.57 15.41 -9.27
N LEU A 368 7.46 15.53 -8.28
CA LEU A 368 7.12 15.98 -6.92
C LEU A 368 6.70 17.46 -6.83
N VAL A 369 7.03 18.27 -7.83
CA VAL A 369 6.66 19.70 -7.88
C VAL A 369 5.40 19.93 -8.73
N ALA A 370 5.05 18.99 -9.61
CA ALA A 370 3.90 19.09 -10.52
C ALA A 370 2.60 18.41 -10.01
N SER A 371 2.66 17.64 -8.93
CA SER A 371 1.57 16.82 -8.36
C SER A 371 0.35 17.57 -7.81
N ASN A 372 0.27 18.89 -8.01
CA ASN A 372 -0.74 19.76 -7.40
C ASN A 372 -1.80 20.33 -8.34
N ILE A 373 -1.88 19.89 -9.61
CA ILE A 373 -2.79 20.54 -10.59
C ILE A 373 -4.05 19.71 -10.90
N GLY A 374 -4.28 18.56 -10.25
CA GLY A 374 -5.45 17.71 -10.50
C GLY A 374 -6.35 17.48 -9.30
N LYS A 375 -7.68 17.67 -9.47
CA LYS A 375 -8.68 16.98 -8.63
C LYS A 375 -8.48 15.45 -8.81
N PRO A 376 -8.77 14.61 -7.79
CA PRO A 376 -8.72 13.15 -7.92
C PRO A 376 -9.41 12.69 -9.20
N ASN A 377 -8.85 11.72 -9.93
CA ASN A 377 -9.51 11.20 -11.13
C ASN A 377 -10.72 10.36 -10.72
N GLN A 378 -11.89 10.99 -10.71
CA GLN A 378 -13.15 10.35 -10.32
C GLN A 378 -13.82 9.59 -11.47
N LYS A 379 -13.26 9.62 -12.67
CA LYS A 379 -13.84 9.01 -13.88
C LYS A 379 -12.85 8.04 -14.53
N VAL A 380 -13.40 6.96 -15.08
CA VAL A 380 -12.70 6.09 -16.03
C VAL A 380 -12.75 6.80 -17.38
N MET A 381 -11.60 7.15 -17.94
CA MET A 381 -11.50 7.76 -19.28
C MET A 381 -10.83 6.74 -20.19
N GLU A 382 -11.56 6.16 -21.14
CA GLU A 382 -11.08 5.03 -21.93
C GLU A 382 -10.53 5.43 -23.30
N ASN A 383 -10.87 6.63 -23.79
CA ASN A 383 -10.52 7.07 -25.14
C ASN A 383 -10.51 8.60 -25.31
N GLY A 384 -9.96 9.10 -26.42
CA GLY A 384 -9.84 10.54 -26.70
C GLY A 384 -11.18 11.28 -26.80
N ALA A 385 -12.28 10.57 -27.06
CA ALA A 385 -13.64 11.13 -27.07
C ALA A 385 -14.13 11.52 -25.67
N ASP A 386 -13.83 10.71 -24.65
CA ASP A 386 -14.10 11.05 -23.24
C ASP A 386 -13.33 12.31 -22.80
N PHE A 387 -12.16 12.54 -23.39
CA PHE A 387 -11.34 13.75 -23.17
C PHE A 387 -12.00 15.00 -23.76
N PHE A 388 -12.43 14.97 -25.01
CA PHE A 388 -13.12 16.11 -25.61
C PHE A 388 -14.43 16.40 -24.86
N ASN A 389 -15.22 15.39 -24.53
CA ASN A 389 -16.44 15.58 -23.74
C ASN A 389 -16.15 16.16 -22.34
N HIS A 390 -15.07 15.75 -21.67
CA HIS A 390 -14.70 16.31 -20.38
C HIS A 390 -14.23 17.76 -20.46
N ILE A 391 -13.47 18.12 -21.52
CA ILE A 391 -13.00 19.49 -21.75
C ILE A 391 -14.16 20.40 -22.19
N PHE A 392 -14.99 19.97 -23.14
CA PHE A 392 -16.14 20.73 -23.61
C PHE A 392 -17.14 21.01 -22.48
N ASN A 393 -17.42 20.02 -21.63
CA ASN A 393 -18.31 20.22 -20.47
C ASN A 393 -17.69 21.15 -19.41
N ARG A 394 -16.36 21.19 -19.26
CA ARG A 394 -15.70 22.14 -18.34
C ARG A 394 -15.71 23.57 -18.86
N LEU A 395 -15.58 23.74 -20.18
CA LEU A 395 -15.58 25.05 -20.84
C LEU A 395 -17.01 25.61 -20.99
N SER A 396 -18.05 24.77 -20.95
CA SER A 396 -19.44 25.23 -20.94
C SER A 396 -19.95 25.62 -19.53
N GLU A 397 -19.21 25.25 -18.48
CA GLU A 397 -19.53 25.59 -17.08
C GLU A 397 -18.74 26.80 -16.54
N SER A 398 -17.88 27.39 -17.38
CA SER A 398 -17.16 28.67 -17.15
C SER A 398 -17.73 29.75 -18.04
#